data_AF-A0A955QU74-F1
#
_entry.id   AF-A0A955QU74-F1
#
_cell.length_a   1.000
_cell.length_b   1.000
_cell.length_c   1.000
_cell.angle_alpha   90.00
_cell.angle_beta   90.00
_cell.angle_gamma   90.00
#
_symmetry.space_group_name_H-M   'P 1'
#
loop_
_entity.id
_entity.type
_entity.pdbx_description
1 polymer ?
#
loop_
_entity_poly.entity_id
_entity_poly.type
_entity_poly.pdbx_seq_one_letter_code
_entity_poly.pdbx_strand_id
1 'polypeptide(L)'
;MFIDPHRSTTTLALLLLFLIVDPLKASEMNASTLLLTLESPAHFTLANGSDIVIKPGTYHVEAADPWLRLIPGERKQTFLLKATPTHHDEHVSRPIVNLLPEKGHAIIIQVLLPDGHGLEAEGSTSEIRSRAVKQAKQVTPPTKPKTVLRRQTKKNPQAHSPENTIQQLEKQVQDLQKIAHALQSRLSKLESAMQVGQTGITLNSSAKITLNASMVEVSGGMVKVNSGMSKFTGVVQSDSVVTNSVISSSYTPGAGNVW
;
A
#
# COMPACT_ATOMS: atom_id res chain seq x y z
N MET A 1 -44.88 55.62 40.40
CA MET A 1 -46.26 56.03 40.07
C MET A 1 -46.28 56.23 38.56
N PHE A 2 -46.70 55.32 37.68
CA PHE A 2 -47.62 54.19 37.74
C PHE A 2 -47.03 52.98 36.99
N ILE A 3 -47.25 51.79 37.56
CA ILE A 3 -47.21 50.47 36.93
C ILE A 3 -48.67 50.19 36.54
N ASP A 4 -48.96 49.65 35.35
CA ASP A 4 -49.76 48.41 35.21
C ASP A 4 -50.05 47.98 33.75
N PRO A 5 -50.32 46.66 33.56
CA PRO A 5 -50.16 45.86 32.35
C PRO A 5 -51.52 45.26 31.92
N HIS A 6 -51.51 44.10 31.22
CA HIS A 6 -52.62 43.36 30.58
C HIS A 6 -52.79 43.72 29.09
N ARG A 7 -52.95 42.79 28.14
CA ARG A 7 -53.33 41.37 28.17
C ARG A 7 -53.15 40.76 26.77
N SER A 8 -52.92 39.45 26.74
CA SER A 8 -53.53 38.48 25.79
C SER A 8 -53.00 38.45 24.34
N THR A 9 -52.09 37.54 23.97
CA THR A 9 -52.37 36.15 23.52
C THR A 9 -53.42 36.07 22.40
N THR A 10 -53.03 35.63 21.20
CA THR A 10 -53.40 34.31 20.60
C THR A 10 -53.02 34.20 19.10
N THR A 11 -52.28 33.14 18.77
CA THR A 11 -52.37 32.24 17.58
C THR A 11 -52.33 32.82 16.16
N LEU A 12 -51.26 32.49 15.43
CA LEU A 12 -51.41 31.79 14.14
C LEU A 12 -50.22 30.85 13.91
N ALA A 13 -50.47 29.56 14.12
CA ALA A 13 -49.58 28.48 13.74
C ALA A 13 -49.82 28.19 12.25
N LEU A 14 -48.76 28.22 11.43
CA LEU A 14 -48.75 27.56 10.13
C LEU A 14 -47.47 26.71 10.03
N LEU A 15 -47.65 25.48 10.50
CA LEU A 15 -47.19 24.23 9.92
C LEU A 15 -46.30 24.35 8.66
N LEU A 16 -45.00 24.08 8.81
CA LEU A 16 -44.21 23.53 7.71
C LEU A 16 -43.28 22.43 8.25
N LEU A 17 -43.84 21.22 8.24
CA LEU A 17 -43.17 19.96 8.49
C LEU A 17 -42.28 19.62 7.28
N PHE A 18 -41.02 20.04 7.29
CA PHE A 18 -40.01 19.42 6.42
C PHE A 18 -39.46 18.19 7.15
N LEU A 19 -39.99 17.02 6.80
CA LEU A 19 -39.28 15.75 6.93
C LEU A 19 -38.09 15.79 5.97
N ILE A 20 -36.95 16.30 6.45
CA ILE A 20 -35.68 16.04 5.79
C ILE A 20 -35.30 14.62 6.21
N VAL A 21 -35.51 13.73 5.25
CA VAL A 21 -34.94 12.38 5.20
C VAL A 21 -33.47 12.48 5.56
N ASP A 22 -33.04 11.86 6.67
CA ASP A 22 -31.62 11.69 6.96
C ASP A 22 -31.01 10.90 5.78
N PRO A 23 -30.13 11.49 4.95
CA PRO A 23 -29.29 10.64 4.14
C PRO A 23 -28.41 9.89 5.14
N LEU A 24 -28.51 8.56 5.13
CA LEU A 24 -27.53 7.66 5.71
C LEU A 24 -26.15 8.33 5.59
N LYS A 25 -25.55 8.65 6.74
CA LYS A 25 -24.12 8.85 6.81
C LYS A 25 -23.50 7.53 6.39
N ALA A 26 -23.30 7.39 5.07
CA ALA A 26 -22.23 6.56 4.55
C ALA A 26 -21.00 7.03 5.33
N SER A 27 -20.53 6.16 6.21
CA SER A 27 -19.28 6.36 6.91
C SER A 27 -18.23 6.58 5.82
N GLU A 28 -17.84 7.83 5.60
CA GLU A 28 -16.54 8.17 5.05
C GLU A 28 -15.53 7.59 6.04
N MET A 29 -15.28 6.29 5.91
CA MET A 29 -14.10 5.65 6.45
C MET A 29 -12.95 6.43 5.85
N ASN A 30 -12.38 7.34 6.64
CA ASN A 30 -11.14 8.06 6.38
C ASN A 30 -10.27 7.22 5.45
N ALA A 31 -10.10 7.69 4.21
CA ALA A 31 -9.34 7.02 3.18
C ALA A 31 -7.92 6.81 3.71
N SER A 32 -7.72 5.66 4.34
CA SER A 32 -6.43 5.23 4.83
C SER A 32 -5.70 4.85 3.56
N THR A 33 -4.75 5.68 3.15
CA THR A 33 -3.99 5.47 1.92
C THR A 33 -3.19 4.17 2.05
N LEU A 34 -3.77 3.06 1.60
CA LEU A 34 -3.11 1.76 1.56
C LEU A 34 -2.11 1.76 0.42
N LEU A 35 -0.82 1.71 0.74
CA LEU A 35 0.26 1.71 -0.24
C LEU A 35 0.83 0.30 -0.37
N LEU A 36 0.92 -0.18 -1.60
CA LEU A 36 1.55 -1.44 -1.97
C LEU A 36 2.72 -1.16 -2.92
N THR A 37 3.89 -1.68 -2.61
CA THR A 37 5.06 -1.61 -3.49
C THR A 37 5.31 -2.98 -4.10
N LEU A 38 5.29 -3.06 -5.43
CA LEU A 38 5.71 -4.25 -6.19
C LEU A 38 7.13 -4.06 -6.69
N GLU A 39 8.03 -4.98 -6.33
CA GLU A 39 9.45 -4.93 -6.71
C GLU A 39 9.72 -5.54 -8.09
N SER A 40 8.88 -6.46 -8.53
CA SER A 40 9.01 -7.19 -9.80
C SER A 40 7.67 -7.23 -10.55
N PRO A 41 7.69 -7.43 -11.89
CA PRO A 41 6.47 -7.63 -12.63
C PRO A 41 5.74 -8.88 -12.11
N ALA A 42 4.42 -8.78 -11.97
CA ALA A 42 3.61 -9.88 -11.49
C ALA A 42 2.32 -10.03 -12.28
N HIS A 43 1.98 -11.27 -12.57
CA HIS A 43 0.72 -11.66 -13.18
C HIS A 43 -0.37 -11.70 -12.13
N PHE A 44 -1.52 -11.08 -12.42
CA PHE A 44 -2.72 -11.15 -11.61
C PHE A 44 -3.92 -11.47 -12.49
N THR A 45 -4.97 -11.99 -11.87
CA THR A 45 -6.26 -12.19 -12.53
C THR A 45 -7.13 -10.95 -12.33
N LEU A 46 -7.60 -10.35 -13.41
CA LEU A 46 -8.57 -9.25 -13.40
C LEU A 46 -9.98 -9.74 -13.02
N ALA A 47 -10.88 -8.80 -12.69
CA ALA A 47 -12.26 -9.12 -12.33
C ALA A 47 -13.04 -9.89 -13.42
N ASN A 48 -12.67 -9.68 -14.69
CA ASN A 48 -13.25 -10.40 -15.83
C ASN A 48 -12.60 -11.80 -16.07
N GLY A 49 -11.70 -12.25 -15.19
CA GLY A 49 -10.98 -13.51 -15.32
C GLY A 49 -9.79 -13.48 -16.29
N SER A 50 -9.51 -12.35 -16.93
CA SER A 50 -8.34 -12.19 -17.80
C SER A 50 -7.05 -11.99 -16.99
N ASP A 51 -5.91 -12.29 -17.61
CA ASP A 51 -4.59 -12.13 -16.99
C ASP A 51 -4.03 -10.75 -17.30
N ILE A 52 -3.40 -10.13 -16.32
CA ILE A 52 -2.67 -8.88 -16.51
C ILE A 52 -1.29 -8.94 -15.85
N VAL A 53 -0.30 -8.38 -16.52
CA VAL A 53 1.02 -8.12 -15.93
C VAL A 53 1.04 -6.73 -15.34
N ILE A 54 1.12 -6.65 -14.02
CA ILE A 54 1.33 -5.40 -13.29
C ILE A 54 2.83 -5.15 -13.22
N LYS A 55 3.26 -3.94 -13.60
CA LYS A 55 4.67 -3.55 -13.59
C LYS A 55 5.14 -3.23 -12.16
N PRO A 56 6.45 -3.29 -11.88
CA PRO A 56 7.00 -2.77 -10.63
C PRO A 56 6.57 -1.31 -10.39
N GLY A 57 6.34 -0.95 -9.14
CA GLY A 57 5.92 0.41 -8.75
C GLY A 57 5.12 0.45 -7.46
N THR A 58 4.77 1.67 -7.05
CA THR A 58 3.92 1.92 -5.89
C THR A 58 2.47 2.15 -6.33
N TYR A 59 1.56 1.46 -5.67
CA TYR A 59 0.13 1.45 -5.96
C TYR A 59 -0.65 1.81 -4.71
N HIS A 60 -1.67 2.65 -4.88
CA HIS A 60 -2.73 2.75 -3.90
C HIS A 60 -3.67 1.56 -4.05
N VAL A 61 -4.05 0.94 -2.94
CA VAL A 61 -4.94 -0.21 -2.93
C VAL A 61 -6.25 0.20 -2.28
N GLU A 62 -7.37 -0.09 -2.95
CA GLU A 62 -8.69 0.12 -2.39
C GLU A 62 -9.45 -1.22 -2.38
N ALA A 63 -10.10 -1.52 -1.26
CA ALA A 63 -11.08 -2.59 -1.19
C ALA A 63 -12.32 -2.18 -1.97
N ALA A 64 -12.70 -2.98 -2.97
CA ALA A 64 -13.87 -2.75 -3.82
C ALA A 64 -14.68 -4.05 -3.88
N ASP A 65 -15.21 -4.48 -2.73
CA ASP A 65 -15.88 -5.78 -2.51
C ASP A 65 -16.71 -6.26 -3.71
N PRO A 66 -16.42 -7.45 -4.30
CA PRO A 66 -15.44 -8.49 -3.90
C PRO A 66 -14.05 -8.37 -4.55
N TRP A 67 -13.67 -7.19 -5.02
CA TRP A 67 -12.47 -6.95 -5.82
C TRP A 67 -11.42 -6.10 -5.09
N LEU A 68 -10.18 -6.17 -5.55
CA LEU A 68 -9.12 -5.23 -5.15
C LEU A 68 -8.81 -4.27 -6.28
N ARG A 69 -8.80 -2.98 -5.97
CA ARG A 69 -8.51 -1.92 -6.95
C ARG A 69 -7.11 -1.39 -6.71
N LEU A 70 -6.23 -1.52 -7.71
CA LEU A 70 -4.89 -0.92 -7.67
C LEU A 70 -4.86 0.32 -8.55
N ILE A 71 -4.44 1.43 -7.94
CA ILE A 71 -4.32 2.74 -8.57
C ILE A 71 -2.82 3.13 -8.56
N PRO A 72 -2.13 3.08 -9.70
CA PRO A 72 -0.74 3.52 -9.79
C PRO A 72 -0.63 5.03 -9.54
N GLY A 73 0.32 5.47 -8.72
CA GLY A 73 0.46 6.88 -8.36
C GLY A 73 0.75 7.82 -9.55
N GLU A 74 1.47 7.32 -10.57
CA GLU A 74 1.86 8.13 -11.74
C GLU A 74 0.93 7.96 -12.97
N ARG A 75 0.02 6.99 -12.96
CA ARG A 75 -0.78 6.62 -14.15
C ARG A 75 -2.27 6.61 -13.86
N LYS A 76 -3.08 7.02 -14.83
CA LYS A 76 -4.56 6.95 -14.73
C LYS A 76 -5.13 5.53 -14.87
N GLN A 77 -4.31 4.52 -15.14
CA GLN A 77 -4.80 3.17 -15.41
C GLN A 77 -5.02 2.41 -14.10
N THR A 78 -6.28 2.26 -13.73
CA THR A 78 -6.69 1.49 -12.55
C THR A 78 -6.86 0.01 -12.93
N PHE A 79 -6.42 -0.89 -12.06
CA PHE A 79 -6.56 -2.34 -12.23
C PHE A 79 -7.54 -2.89 -11.21
N LEU A 80 -8.56 -3.61 -11.67
CA LEU A 80 -9.53 -4.29 -10.80
C LEU A 80 -9.21 -5.78 -10.76
N LEU A 81 -8.58 -6.23 -9.67
CA LEU A 81 -8.14 -7.60 -9.48
C LEU A 81 -9.21 -8.45 -8.85
N LYS A 82 -9.24 -9.72 -9.28
CA LYS A 82 -9.93 -10.79 -8.61
C LYS A 82 -9.38 -10.98 -7.20
N ALA A 83 -10.25 -10.84 -6.22
CA ALA A 83 -9.95 -11.13 -4.83
C ALA A 83 -10.91 -12.17 -4.27
N THR A 84 -10.46 -12.89 -3.26
CA THR A 84 -11.24 -13.83 -2.47
C THR A 84 -11.48 -13.20 -1.10
N PRO A 85 -12.74 -13.11 -0.64
CA PRO A 85 -13.05 -12.66 0.72
C PRO A 85 -12.47 -13.62 1.75
N THR A 86 -11.84 -13.06 2.78
CA THR A 86 -11.31 -13.79 3.93
C THR A 86 -11.82 -13.19 5.23
N HIS A 87 -11.57 -13.87 6.35
CA HIS A 87 -11.90 -13.40 7.68
C HIS A 87 -10.67 -13.53 8.57
N HIS A 88 -10.46 -12.57 9.47
CA HIS A 88 -9.32 -12.56 10.38
C HIS A 88 -9.74 -12.18 11.79
N ASP A 89 -9.03 -12.74 12.77
CA ASP A 89 -9.21 -12.43 14.20
C ASP A 89 -8.30 -11.27 14.65
N GLU A 90 -7.48 -10.72 13.75
CA GLU A 90 -6.58 -9.60 14.05
C GLU A 90 -7.36 -8.32 14.30
N HIS A 91 -7.08 -7.66 15.43
CA HIS A 91 -7.70 -6.38 15.77
C HIS A 91 -6.97 -5.22 15.08
N VAL A 92 -7.41 -4.88 13.87
CA VAL A 92 -6.90 -3.75 13.08
C VAL A 92 -7.77 -2.52 13.28
N SER A 93 -7.19 -1.43 13.78
CA SER A 93 -7.93 -0.15 13.94
C SER A 93 -8.10 0.64 12.64
N ARG A 94 -7.33 0.28 11.60
CA ARG A 94 -7.35 0.89 10.25
C ARG A 94 -7.07 -0.21 9.23
N PRO A 95 -7.53 -0.06 7.97
CA PRO A 95 -7.18 -1.00 6.92
C PRO A 95 -5.66 -1.15 6.78
N ILE A 96 -5.18 -2.36 6.54
CA ILE A 96 -3.77 -2.68 6.27
C ILE A 96 -3.67 -3.45 4.94
N VAL A 97 -2.59 -3.23 4.19
CA VAL A 97 -2.25 -4.02 3.00
C VAL A 97 -0.90 -4.67 3.18
N ASN A 98 -0.84 -5.97 2.88
CA ASN A 98 0.35 -6.81 2.96
C ASN A 98 0.63 -7.45 1.60
N LEU A 99 1.91 -7.60 1.28
CA LEU A 99 2.38 -8.41 0.16
C LEU A 99 3.08 -9.65 0.73
N LEU A 100 2.43 -10.80 0.62
CA LEU A 100 2.90 -12.06 1.19
C LEU A 100 3.49 -12.93 0.08
N PRO A 101 4.80 -13.22 0.08
CA PRO A 101 5.36 -14.22 -0.83
C PRO A 101 4.95 -15.62 -0.36
N GLU A 102 4.44 -16.45 -1.27
CA GLU A 102 4.14 -17.86 -1.01
C GLU A 102 5.26 -18.76 -1.58
N LYS A 103 5.19 -20.08 -1.34
CA LYS A 103 6.19 -21.02 -1.86
C LYS A 103 6.23 -20.97 -3.39
N GLY A 104 7.43 -20.72 -3.94
CA GLY A 104 7.66 -20.67 -5.38
C GLY A 104 7.64 -19.23 -5.90
N HIS A 105 6.84 -18.98 -6.95
CA HIS A 105 6.69 -17.65 -7.57
C HIS A 105 5.35 -16.99 -7.25
N ALA A 106 4.52 -17.62 -6.41
CA ALA A 106 3.23 -17.09 -6.02
C ALA A 106 3.38 -15.94 -5.02
N ILE A 107 2.56 -14.92 -5.18
CA ILE A 107 2.46 -13.78 -4.28
C ILE A 107 0.99 -13.53 -3.97
N ILE A 108 0.68 -13.07 -2.76
CA ILE A 108 -0.67 -12.74 -2.33
C ILE A 108 -0.68 -11.28 -1.88
N ILE A 109 -1.59 -10.50 -2.44
CA ILE A 109 -1.93 -9.18 -1.91
C ILE A 109 -3.08 -9.40 -0.91
N GLN A 110 -2.82 -9.18 0.36
CA GLN A 110 -3.81 -9.32 1.43
C GLN A 110 -4.17 -7.93 1.96
N VAL A 111 -5.47 -7.61 1.95
CA VAL A 111 -6.01 -6.42 2.59
C VAL A 111 -6.83 -6.86 3.80
N LEU A 112 -6.51 -6.33 4.98
CA LEU A 112 -7.21 -6.56 6.24
C LEU A 112 -8.05 -5.32 6.58
N LEU A 113 -9.33 -5.50 6.89
CA LEU A 113 -10.26 -4.43 7.20
C LEU A 113 -10.62 -4.43 8.71
N PRO A 114 -10.97 -3.28 9.30
CA PRO A 114 -11.25 -3.19 10.73
C PRO A 114 -12.45 -4.00 11.23
N ASP A 115 -13.32 -4.45 10.34
CA ASP A 115 -14.53 -5.23 10.62
C ASP A 115 -14.26 -6.74 10.74
N GLY A 116 -13.00 -7.16 10.67
CA GLY A 116 -12.60 -8.57 10.69
C GLY A 116 -12.64 -9.22 9.30
N HIS A 117 -13.06 -8.50 8.26
CA HIS A 117 -13.06 -8.99 6.89
C HIS A 117 -11.73 -8.70 6.19
N GLY A 118 -11.38 -9.54 5.21
CA GLY A 118 -10.21 -9.34 4.38
C GLY A 118 -10.49 -9.64 2.92
N LEU A 119 -9.58 -9.20 2.05
CA LEU A 119 -9.58 -9.51 0.62
C LEU A 119 -8.18 -9.97 0.22
N GLU A 120 -8.12 -11.10 -0.48
CA GLU A 120 -6.86 -11.67 -0.97
C GLU A 120 -6.86 -11.80 -2.48
N ALA A 121 -5.89 -11.17 -3.16
CA ALA A 121 -5.65 -11.37 -4.59
C ALA A 121 -4.36 -12.18 -4.80
N GLU A 122 -4.49 -13.33 -5.46
CA GLU A 122 -3.38 -14.19 -5.84
C GLU A 122 -2.72 -13.70 -7.14
N GLY A 123 -1.40 -13.67 -7.14
CA GLY A 123 -0.56 -13.35 -8.29
C GLY A 123 0.67 -14.24 -8.40
N SER A 124 1.43 -14.08 -9.48
CA SER A 124 2.67 -14.82 -9.71
C SER A 124 3.73 -13.97 -10.38
N THR A 125 4.97 -14.08 -9.91
CA THR A 125 6.16 -13.45 -10.49
C THR A 125 6.81 -14.29 -11.60
N SER A 126 6.25 -15.46 -11.93
CA SER A 126 6.79 -16.32 -12.97
C SER A 126 6.37 -15.87 -14.37
N GLU A 127 7.33 -15.74 -15.28
CA GLU A 127 7.10 -15.47 -16.70
C GLU A 127 6.44 -16.65 -17.45
N ILE A 128 6.36 -17.84 -16.83
CA ILE A 128 5.95 -19.08 -17.47
C ILE A 128 4.77 -19.69 -16.71
N ARG A 129 3.59 -19.68 -17.32
CA ARG A 129 2.43 -20.41 -16.77
C ARG A 129 2.73 -21.91 -16.72
N SER A 130 2.83 -22.46 -15.52
CA SER A 130 2.66 -23.90 -15.30
C SER A 130 1.21 -24.25 -15.60
N ARG A 131 0.96 -24.72 -16.83
CA ARG A 131 -0.36 -25.18 -17.28
C ARG A 131 -0.64 -26.56 -16.68
N ALA A 132 -0.92 -26.64 -15.38
CA ALA A 132 -1.32 -27.88 -14.73
C ALA A 132 -2.84 -28.09 -14.91
N VAL A 133 -3.17 -29.03 -15.80
CA VAL A 133 -4.50 -29.57 -16.03
C VAL A 133 -5.06 -30.17 -14.74
N LYS A 134 -6.21 -29.68 -14.27
CA LYS A 134 -7.04 -30.36 -13.26
C LYS A 134 -7.59 -31.66 -13.87
N GLN A 135 -7.04 -32.81 -13.50
CA GLN A 135 -7.73 -34.10 -13.60
C GLN A 135 -7.54 -34.87 -12.30
N ALA A 136 -8.60 -34.98 -11.52
CA ALA A 136 -8.84 -36.12 -10.63
C ALA A 136 -10.27 -36.09 -10.08
N LYS A 137 -11.11 -37.04 -10.52
CA LYS A 137 -11.90 -37.93 -9.66
C LYS A 137 -12.81 -38.83 -10.50
N GLN A 138 -12.56 -40.14 -10.47
CA GLN A 138 -13.53 -41.19 -10.08
C GLN A 138 -12.82 -42.57 -10.11
N VAL A 139 -12.59 -43.19 -8.94
CA VAL A 139 -13.34 -44.32 -8.32
C VAL A 139 -12.83 -45.72 -8.76
N THR A 140 -12.42 -46.53 -7.78
CA THR A 140 -11.94 -47.94 -7.77
C THR A 140 -13.10 -48.95 -7.49
N PRO A 141 -12.90 -50.29 -7.34
CA PRO A 141 -12.39 -51.42 -8.19
C PRO A 141 -13.48 -52.57 -8.23
N PRO A 142 -13.25 -53.93 -8.34
CA PRO A 142 -12.08 -54.77 -8.63
C PRO A 142 -12.30 -55.96 -9.62
N THR A 143 -11.25 -56.49 -10.26
CA THR A 143 -11.11 -57.95 -10.55
C THR A 143 -9.65 -58.34 -10.83
N LYS A 144 -9.18 -59.43 -10.22
CA LYS A 144 -7.95 -60.20 -10.50
C LYS A 144 -8.37 -61.59 -11.04
N PRO A 145 -7.49 -62.53 -11.48
CA PRO A 145 -6.04 -62.45 -11.77
C PRO A 145 -5.61 -63.14 -13.10
N LYS A 146 -4.35 -62.91 -13.52
CA LYS A 146 -3.28 -63.93 -13.71
C LYS A 146 -2.34 -63.61 -14.89
N THR A 147 -1.07 -63.94 -14.62
CA THR A 147 -0.03 -64.42 -15.56
C THR A 147 0.98 -63.41 -16.10
N VAL A 148 2.23 -63.88 -16.00
CA VAL A 148 3.46 -63.53 -16.75
C VAL A 148 4.42 -62.56 -16.05
N LEU A 149 5.34 -63.22 -15.34
CA LEU A 149 6.70 -62.82 -15.03
C LEU A 149 7.37 -62.10 -16.22
N ARG A 150 7.59 -60.79 -16.10
CA ARG A 150 8.55 -60.05 -16.94
C ARG A 150 9.38 -59.12 -16.07
N ARG A 151 10.61 -59.59 -15.83
CA ARG A 151 11.70 -58.93 -15.11
C ARG A 151 12.15 -57.69 -15.87
N GLN A 152 11.77 -56.49 -15.41
CA GLN A 152 12.45 -55.23 -15.73
C GLN A 152 12.46 -54.30 -14.51
N THR A 153 13.68 -54.07 -14.01
CA THR A 153 14.20 -52.84 -13.40
C THR A 153 13.24 -51.93 -12.63
N LYS A 154 13.42 -51.84 -11.30
CA LYS A 154 13.39 -50.53 -10.63
C LYS A 154 14.26 -50.51 -9.38
N LYS A 155 15.31 -49.72 -9.50
CA LYS A 155 16.21 -49.24 -8.45
C LYS A 155 15.39 -48.83 -7.23
N ASN A 156 15.79 -49.36 -6.09
CA ASN A 156 15.35 -49.02 -4.74
C ASN A 156 15.12 -47.51 -4.61
N PRO A 157 13.98 -47.00 -4.11
CA PRO A 157 13.92 -45.63 -3.61
C PRO A 157 14.87 -45.59 -2.42
N GLN A 158 16.05 -44.99 -2.62
CA GLN A 158 16.95 -44.68 -1.54
C GLN A 158 16.14 -43.90 -0.50
N ALA A 159 15.98 -44.50 0.68
CA ALA A 159 15.85 -43.74 1.90
C ALA A 159 16.93 -42.65 1.85
N HIS A 160 16.52 -41.38 1.87
CA HIS A 160 17.45 -40.27 1.95
C HIS A 160 18.28 -40.48 3.22
N SER A 161 19.57 -40.81 3.04
CA SER A 161 20.51 -40.95 4.15
C SER A 161 20.45 -39.67 4.99
N PRO A 162 20.37 -39.76 6.32
CA PRO A 162 20.37 -38.58 7.19
C PRO A 162 21.56 -37.65 6.90
N GLU A 163 22.68 -38.18 6.40
CA GLU A 163 23.85 -37.42 5.98
C GLU A 163 23.59 -36.45 4.83
N ASN A 164 22.80 -36.82 3.82
CA ASN A 164 22.44 -35.91 2.72
C ASN A 164 21.53 -34.78 3.20
N THR A 165 20.70 -35.06 4.20
CA THR A 165 19.79 -34.06 4.80
C THR A 165 20.58 -33.06 5.64
N ILE A 166 21.56 -33.54 6.41
CA ILE A 166 22.47 -32.70 7.21
C ILE A 166 23.31 -31.80 6.30
N GLN A 167 23.90 -32.33 5.23
CA GLN A 167 24.66 -31.54 4.26
C GLN A 167 23.80 -30.47 3.57
N GLN A 168 22.55 -30.80 3.26
CA GLN A 168 21.61 -29.85 2.66
C GLN A 168 21.20 -28.75 3.64
N LEU A 169 21.00 -29.09 4.92
CA LEU A 169 20.73 -28.13 5.99
C LEU A 169 21.93 -27.21 6.24
N GLU A 170 23.16 -27.75 6.27
CA GLU A 170 24.39 -26.95 6.41
C GLU A 170 24.53 -25.93 5.26
N LYS A 171 24.27 -26.39 4.03
CA LYS A 171 24.28 -25.51 2.86
C LYS A 171 23.23 -24.40 2.98
N GLN A 172 22.02 -24.73 3.42
CA GLN A 172 20.96 -23.74 3.65
C GLN A 172 21.34 -22.71 4.72
N VAL A 173 21.92 -23.15 5.83
CA VAL A 173 22.40 -22.25 6.91
C VAL A 173 23.49 -21.31 6.37
N GLN A 174 24.40 -21.83 5.56
CA GLN A 174 25.49 -21.04 5.00
C GLN A 174 24.99 -19.99 4.00
N ASP A 175 23.99 -20.32 3.19
CA ASP A 175 23.37 -19.37 2.26
C ASP A 175 22.54 -18.31 3.00
N LEU A 176 21.84 -18.69 4.08
CA LEU A 176 21.14 -17.73 4.95
C LEU A 176 22.12 -16.75 5.62
N GLN A 177 23.28 -17.23 6.07
CA GLN A 177 24.32 -16.37 6.64
C GLN A 177 24.88 -15.36 5.63
N LYS A 178 25.10 -15.78 4.38
CA LYS A 178 25.52 -14.86 3.31
C LYS A 178 24.48 -13.78 3.04
N ILE A 179 23.20 -14.16 3.00
CA ILE A 179 22.09 -13.20 2.81
C ILE A 179 22.05 -12.21 3.96
N ALA A 180 22.13 -12.69 5.21
CA ALA A 180 22.13 -11.83 6.39
C ALA A 180 23.28 -10.81 6.34
N HIS A 181 24.50 -11.25 5.98
CA HIS A 181 25.65 -10.36 5.86
C HIS A 181 25.49 -9.33 4.73
N ALA A 182 24.92 -9.74 3.58
CA ALA A 182 24.64 -8.84 2.47
C ALA A 182 23.62 -7.77 2.85
N LEU A 183 22.56 -8.14 3.58
CA LEU A 183 21.57 -7.21 4.10
C LEU A 183 22.17 -6.26 5.12
N GLN A 184 22.98 -6.76 6.07
CA GLN A 184 23.67 -5.93 7.07
C GLN A 184 24.54 -4.85 6.40
N SER A 185 25.28 -5.22 5.34
CA SER A 185 26.10 -4.27 4.58
C SER A 185 25.27 -3.22 3.85
N ARG A 186 24.11 -3.60 3.29
CA ARG A 186 23.18 -2.65 2.64
C ARG A 186 22.57 -1.69 3.65
N LEU A 187 22.15 -2.18 4.81
CA LEU A 187 21.59 -1.36 5.88
C LEU A 187 22.61 -0.34 6.40
N SER A 188 23.84 -0.77 6.68
CA SER A 188 24.91 0.15 7.11
C SER A 188 25.20 1.28 6.10
N LYS A 189 25.13 0.98 4.79
CA LYS A 189 25.26 2.00 3.75
C LYS A 189 24.09 2.98 3.73
N LEU A 190 22.87 2.51 4.00
CA LEU A 190 21.68 3.36 4.06
C LEU A 190 21.68 4.23 5.33
N GLU A 191 22.02 3.67 6.49
CA GLU A 191 22.12 4.39 7.77
C GLU A 191 23.14 5.53 7.73
N SER A 192 24.20 5.39 6.94
CA SER A 192 25.19 6.44 6.74
C SER A 192 24.63 7.66 5.98
N ALA A 193 23.58 7.48 5.18
CA ALA A 193 22.98 8.55 4.36
C ALA A 193 21.63 9.06 4.92
N MET A 194 20.91 8.22 5.66
CA MET A 194 19.58 8.53 6.18
C MET A 194 19.39 7.89 7.55
N GLN A 195 19.14 8.71 8.57
CA GLN A 195 18.79 8.23 9.91
C GLN A 195 17.27 8.25 10.04
N VAL A 196 16.68 7.05 10.06
CA VAL A 196 15.24 6.84 10.34
C VAL A 196 15.12 6.48 11.81
N GLY A 197 14.69 7.43 12.64
CA GLY A 197 14.46 7.23 14.06
C GLY A 197 12.97 7.22 14.39
N GLN A 198 12.62 6.71 15.57
CA GLN A 198 11.23 6.75 16.08
C GLN A 198 10.70 8.20 16.26
N THR A 199 11.59 9.19 16.30
CA THR A 199 11.29 10.60 16.53
C THR A 199 11.33 11.47 15.28
N GLY A 200 11.75 10.92 14.12
CA GLY A 200 11.82 11.67 12.87
C GLY A 200 12.84 11.10 11.87
N ILE A 201 12.89 11.73 10.70
CA ILE A 201 13.81 11.39 9.61
C ILE A 201 14.82 12.53 9.47
N THR A 202 16.11 12.21 9.56
CA THR A 202 17.21 13.17 9.34
C THR A 202 18.03 12.74 8.12
N LEU A 203 18.15 13.64 7.14
CA LEU A 203 19.02 13.47 5.98
C LEU A 203 20.28 14.32 6.18
N ASN A 204 21.41 13.64 6.42
CA ASN A 204 22.71 14.29 6.55
C ASN A 204 23.48 14.08 5.25
N SER A 205 23.77 15.16 4.52
CA SER A 205 24.61 15.11 3.33
C SER A 205 25.62 16.24 3.34
N SER A 206 26.90 15.89 3.15
CA SER A 206 27.95 16.86 2.85
C SER A 206 27.94 17.31 1.39
N ALA A 207 27.11 16.68 0.56
CA ALA A 207 26.98 16.94 -0.86
C ALA A 207 25.57 17.48 -1.19
N LYS A 208 25.33 17.74 -2.48
CA LYS A 208 24.04 18.25 -2.97
C LYS A 208 22.95 17.18 -2.83
N ILE A 209 21.83 17.55 -2.20
CA ILE A 209 20.58 16.80 -2.24
C ILE A 209 19.72 17.33 -3.40
N THR A 210 19.15 16.45 -4.22
CA THR A 210 18.24 16.81 -5.31
C THR A 210 16.93 16.06 -5.15
N LEU A 211 15.82 16.79 -5.11
CA LEU A 211 14.46 16.25 -5.06
C LEU A 211 13.83 16.46 -6.44
N ASN A 212 13.49 15.37 -7.13
CA ASN A 212 12.81 15.43 -8.43
C ASN A 212 11.39 14.92 -8.24
N ALA A 213 10.43 15.84 -8.26
CA ALA A 213 9.02 15.57 -8.13
C ALA A 213 8.23 16.63 -8.90
N SER A 214 7.03 16.28 -9.37
CA SER A 214 6.11 17.25 -9.98
C SER A 214 5.55 18.25 -8.97
N MET A 215 5.41 17.83 -7.71
CA MET A 215 4.91 18.63 -6.60
C MET A 215 5.61 18.21 -5.31
N VAL A 216 5.93 19.19 -4.46
CA VAL A 216 6.41 18.98 -3.10
C VAL A 216 5.48 19.75 -2.17
N GLU A 217 4.73 19.05 -1.34
CA GLU A 217 3.87 19.63 -0.32
C GLU A 217 4.53 19.46 1.06
N VAL A 218 4.64 20.56 1.81
CA VAL A 218 5.24 20.57 3.15
C VAL A 218 4.23 21.14 4.13
N SER A 219 3.65 20.26 4.95
CA SER A 219 2.74 20.63 6.03
C SER A 219 3.46 20.54 7.37
N GLY A 220 3.46 21.63 8.13
CA GLY A 220 4.05 21.68 9.48
C GLY A 220 3.77 23.02 10.14
N GLY A 221 3.83 23.06 11.48
CA GLY A 221 3.62 24.30 12.22
C GLY A 221 4.67 25.38 11.96
N MET A 222 5.89 24.97 11.56
CA MET A 222 6.96 25.87 11.15
C MET A 222 7.90 25.16 10.18
N VAL A 223 8.30 25.84 9.11
CA VAL A 223 9.39 25.44 8.23
C VAL A 223 10.52 26.43 8.40
N LYS A 224 11.67 25.96 8.91
CA LYS A 224 12.87 26.80 9.09
C LYS A 224 13.89 26.49 8.01
N VAL A 225 14.19 27.47 7.17
CA VAL A 225 15.23 27.37 6.14
C VAL A 225 16.43 28.22 6.58
N ASN A 226 17.54 27.58 6.93
CA ASN A 226 18.79 28.26 7.24
C ASN A 226 19.73 28.13 6.04
N SER A 227 19.74 29.16 5.18
CA SER A 227 20.49 29.17 3.93
C SER A 227 21.11 30.53 3.68
N GLY A 228 22.28 30.58 3.04
CA GLY A 228 22.84 31.86 2.56
C GLY A 228 21.99 32.52 1.47
N MET A 229 21.34 31.71 0.61
CA MET A 229 20.40 32.17 -0.41
C MET A 229 19.35 31.09 -0.67
N SER A 230 18.09 31.48 -0.70
CA SER A 230 16.98 30.63 -1.15
C SER A 230 16.40 31.20 -2.43
N LYS A 231 16.39 30.40 -3.50
CA LYS A 231 15.89 30.82 -4.82
C LYS A 231 14.61 30.10 -5.16
N PHE A 232 13.56 30.86 -5.43
CA PHE A 232 12.31 30.38 -5.98
C PHE A 232 12.15 30.94 -7.40
N THR A 233 11.52 30.17 -8.27
CA THR A 233 11.22 30.59 -9.65
C THR A 233 9.71 30.69 -9.80
N GLY A 234 9.21 31.77 -10.38
CA GLY A 234 7.78 32.04 -10.50
C GLY A 234 7.28 32.91 -9.35
N VAL A 235 6.10 32.58 -8.82
CA VAL A 235 5.41 33.37 -7.79
C VAL A 235 5.56 32.68 -6.43
N VAL A 236 5.90 33.48 -5.41
CA VAL A 236 5.84 33.06 -4.01
C VAL A 236 4.64 33.75 -3.38
N GLN A 237 3.68 32.97 -2.90
CA GLN A 237 2.51 33.47 -2.19
C GLN A 237 2.70 33.26 -0.68
N SER A 238 2.41 34.29 0.09
CA SER A 238 2.49 34.29 1.56
C SER A 238 1.58 35.36 2.12
N ASP A 239 0.95 35.13 3.26
CA ASP A 239 0.08 36.11 3.90
C ASP A 239 0.87 37.30 4.46
N SER A 240 2.07 37.05 4.99
CA SER A 240 2.97 38.07 5.49
C SER A 240 4.42 37.73 5.20
N VAL A 241 5.17 38.71 4.71
CA VAL A 241 6.63 38.64 4.55
C VAL A 241 7.24 39.62 5.51
N VAL A 242 7.95 39.10 6.53
CA VAL A 242 8.75 39.91 7.45
C VAL A 242 10.21 39.68 7.10
N THR A 243 10.90 40.75 6.71
CA THR A 243 12.32 40.73 6.35
C THR A 243 12.97 42.04 6.77
N ASN A 244 14.29 42.03 6.94
CA ASN A 244 15.05 43.25 7.21
C ASN A 244 15.03 44.21 6.00
N SER A 245 15.15 43.66 4.78
CA SER A 245 15.19 44.43 3.55
C SER A 245 14.55 43.67 2.39
N VAL A 246 13.88 44.41 1.50
CA VAL A 246 13.42 43.93 0.20
C VAL A 246 14.16 44.72 -0.87
N ILE A 247 14.81 44.00 -1.79
CA ILE A 247 15.47 44.59 -2.95
C ILE A 247 14.80 43.97 -4.18
N SER A 248 14.16 44.80 -5.01
CA SER A 248 13.60 44.35 -6.28
C SER A 248 13.84 45.40 -7.37
N SER A 249 13.82 44.95 -8.63
CA SER A 249 13.87 45.85 -9.79
C SER A 249 12.56 46.61 -9.99
N SER A 250 11.45 46.09 -9.48
CA SER A 250 10.13 46.71 -9.52
C SER A 250 9.31 46.26 -8.32
N TYR A 251 8.67 47.20 -7.66
CA TYR A 251 7.78 46.96 -6.54
C TYR A 251 6.50 47.75 -6.76
N THR A 252 5.35 47.06 -6.74
CA THR A 252 4.04 47.70 -6.76
C THR A 252 3.50 47.69 -5.33
N PRO A 253 3.76 48.75 -4.54
CA PRO A 253 3.26 48.81 -3.18
C PRO A 253 1.73 48.77 -3.18
N GLY A 254 1.15 48.12 -2.15
CA GLY A 254 -0.24 48.38 -1.80
C GLY A 254 -0.41 49.85 -1.40
N ALA A 255 -1.65 50.35 -1.40
CA ALA A 255 -1.96 51.76 -1.11
C ALA A 255 -1.39 52.31 0.22
N GLY A 256 -0.97 51.43 1.15
CA GLY A 256 -0.34 51.80 2.42
C GLY A 256 1.20 51.85 2.41
N ASN A 257 1.88 51.62 1.29
CA ASN A 257 3.35 51.53 1.20
C ASN A 257 4.00 52.68 0.40
N VAL A 258 3.32 53.82 0.25
CA VAL A 258 3.86 55.02 -0.40
C VAL A 258 3.92 56.13 0.66
N TRP A 259 5.13 56.57 1.01
CA TRP A 259 5.39 57.72 1.86
C TRP A 259 6.37 58.65 1.16
#